data_AF-T0L0D1-F1
#
_entry.id   AF-T0L0D1-F1
#
_cell.length_a   1.000
_cell.length_b   1.000
_cell.length_c   1.000
_cell.angle_alpha   90.00
_cell.angle_beta   90.00
_cell.angle_gamma   90.00
#
_symmetry.space_group_name_H-M   'P 1'
#
loop_
_entity.id
_entity.type
_entity.pdbx_description
1 polymer ?
#
loop_
_entity_poly.entity_id
_entity_poly.type
_entity_poly.pdbx_seq_one_letter_code
_entity_poly.pdbx_strand_id
1 'polypeptide(L)'
;MPGTGKSSVIILLIKILIHLNKKILLVCYTNLAITNILDKLKTVRAYRACKENINFYSVKEIETYFKNIDLVASTCFGFKDPIFIKREFDFCIIDEGSQQHLLLTLIPISLCKKFVIFGDHLQLKPLVKASKELNTSLFEYLLDDNHSKLCIQYRMGANIMKLSNTLFYDGLLQSGIHYDDEVIFIDSKTIDHEAFIKKVKNTTILCYLNSQVKKNKELTNCQVETIDRFQGSESDNVIVIFDPVIKCDVYESKERLNVALTRAKKSLILLGDKEAMYEIEILRQLLSLLNI
;
A
#
# COMPACT_ATOMS: atom_id res chain seq x y z
N MET A 1 2.02 -8.58 -5.18
CA MET A 1 1.31 -9.22 -4.05
C MET A 1 1.80 -8.64 -2.71
N PRO A 2 1.12 -8.89 -1.57
CA PRO A 2 1.47 -8.38 -0.24
C PRO A 2 2.70 -9.10 0.34
N GLY A 3 3.56 -8.38 1.05
CA GLY A 3 4.72 -8.99 1.74
C GLY A 3 5.85 -9.50 0.84
N THR A 4 5.73 -9.37 -0.49
CA THR A 4 6.70 -9.96 -1.45
C THR A 4 7.92 -9.09 -1.75
N GLY A 5 8.18 -8.07 -0.91
CA GLY A 5 9.37 -7.24 -1.05
C GLY A 5 9.39 -6.29 -2.26
N LYS A 6 8.22 -5.80 -2.73
CA LYS A 6 8.12 -4.83 -3.85
C LYS A 6 9.14 -3.69 -3.73
N SER A 7 9.19 -3.02 -2.58
CA SER A 7 10.13 -1.92 -2.34
C SER A 7 11.60 -2.38 -2.37
N SER A 8 11.91 -3.61 -1.94
CA SER A 8 13.26 -4.17 -2.04
C SER A 8 13.68 -4.38 -3.50
N VAL A 9 12.76 -4.86 -4.35
CA VAL A 9 13.00 -4.99 -5.79
C VAL A 9 13.18 -3.61 -6.44
N ILE A 10 12.37 -2.62 -6.08
CA ILE A 10 12.53 -1.23 -6.54
C ILE A 10 13.93 -0.69 -6.18
N ILE A 11 14.36 -0.88 -4.93
CA ILE A 11 15.68 -0.43 -4.46
C ILE A 11 16.80 -1.13 -5.24
N LEU A 12 16.70 -2.43 -5.46
CA LEU A 12 17.68 -3.18 -6.25
C LEU A 12 17.74 -2.67 -7.70
N LEU A 13 16.57 -2.47 -8.33
CA LEU A 13 16.46 -1.94 -9.69
C LEU A 13 17.11 -0.54 -9.77
N ILE A 14 16.82 0.34 -8.81
CA ILE A 14 17.44 1.68 -8.76
C ILE A 14 18.97 1.57 -8.69
N LYS A 15 19.51 0.71 -7.81
CA LYS A 15 20.97 0.51 -7.69
C LYS A 15 21.59 0.02 -8.99
N ILE A 16 20.96 -0.94 -9.68
CA ILE A 16 21.42 -1.45 -10.97
C ILE A 16 21.41 -0.34 -12.02
N LEU A 17 20.32 0.41 -12.12
CA LEU A 17 20.18 1.48 -13.12
C LEU A 17 21.18 2.61 -12.89
N ILE A 18 21.45 2.98 -11.63
CA ILE A 18 22.50 3.96 -11.30
C ILE A 18 23.88 3.45 -11.69
N HIS A 19 24.19 2.17 -11.41
CA HIS A 19 25.45 1.56 -11.84
C HIS A 19 25.62 1.59 -13.36
N LEU A 20 24.52 1.53 -14.11
CA LEU A 20 24.47 1.67 -15.57
C LEU A 20 24.39 3.13 -16.05
N ASN A 21 24.69 4.10 -15.17
CA ASN A 21 24.65 5.54 -15.43
C ASN A 21 23.32 6.05 -15.99
N LYS A 22 22.19 5.51 -15.52
CA LYS A 22 20.85 5.95 -15.91
C LYS A 22 20.31 7.04 -14.98
N LYS A 23 19.64 8.03 -15.55
CA LYS A 23 18.86 9.03 -14.79
C LYS A 23 17.47 8.48 -14.49
N ILE A 24 17.08 8.51 -13.22
CA ILE A 24 15.88 7.83 -12.75
C ILE A 24 14.92 8.83 -12.13
N LEU A 25 13.64 8.71 -12.50
CA LEU A 25 12.51 9.34 -11.83
C LEU A 25 11.75 8.27 -11.02
N LEU A 26 11.76 8.37 -9.70
CA LEU A 26 10.95 7.56 -8.81
C LEU A 26 9.66 8.32 -8.45
N VAL A 27 8.51 7.70 -8.71
CA VAL A 27 7.19 8.23 -8.40
C VAL A 27 6.49 7.32 -7.41
N CYS A 28 6.16 7.85 -6.24
CA CYS A 28 5.34 7.12 -5.28
C CYS A 28 4.03 7.86 -5.02
N TYR A 29 2.99 7.12 -4.63
CA TYR A 29 1.71 7.74 -4.29
C TYR A 29 1.81 8.65 -3.05
N THR A 30 2.60 8.25 -2.04
CA THR A 30 2.72 8.98 -0.77
C THR A 30 4.14 9.47 -0.48
N ASN A 31 4.21 10.56 0.29
CA ASN A 31 5.47 11.09 0.81
C ASN A 31 6.21 10.11 1.74
N LEU A 32 5.48 9.23 2.43
CA LEU A 32 6.07 8.21 3.31
C LEU A 32 6.77 7.12 2.49
N ALA A 33 6.15 6.65 1.41
CA ALA A 33 6.76 5.67 0.51
C ALA A 33 8.09 6.16 -0.08
N ILE A 34 8.14 7.45 -0.48
CA ILE A 34 9.39 8.09 -0.93
C ILE A 34 10.47 8.01 0.16
N THR A 35 10.14 8.45 1.38
CA THR A 35 11.10 8.43 2.50
C THR A 35 11.63 7.01 2.75
N ASN A 36 10.75 6.02 2.82
CA ASN A 36 11.10 4.63 3.09
C ASN A 36 12.07 4.03 2.04
N ILE A 37 11.94 4.43 0.78
CA ILE A 37 12.85 3.99 -0.29
C ILE A 37 14.17 4.76 -0.22
N LEU A 38 14.13 6.09 -0.09
CA LEU A 38 15.34 6.93 -0.05
C LEU A 38 16.23 6.64 1.18
N ASP A 39 15.64 6.33 2.32
CA ASP A 39 16.38 5.96 3.55
C ASP A 39 17.25 4.70 3.36
N LYS A 40 16.90 3.84 2.41
CA LYS A 40 17.66 2.64 2.03
C LYS A 40 18.65 2.89 0.88
N LEU A 41 18.71 4.12 0.37
CA LEU A 41 19.52 4.57 -0.76
C LEU A 41 20.44 5.74 -0.39
N LYS A 42 20.91 5.83 0.86
CA LYS A 42 21.72 6.96 1.36
C LYS A 42 23.02 7.25 0.59
N THR A 43 23.54 6.27 -0.14
CA THR A 43 24.75 6.41 -0.97
C THR A 43 24.45 6.99 -2.36
N VAL A 44 23.17 7.12 -2.74
CA VAL A 44 22.73 7.64 -4.03
C VAL A 44 22.58 9.16 -3.94
N ARG A 45 23.03 9.86 -4.99
CA ARG A 45 22.77 11.29 -5.18
C ARG A 45 21.30 11.48 -5.56
N ALA A 46 20.44 11.52 -4.56
CA ALA A 46 19.01 11.64 -4.71
C ALA A 46 18.52 13.06 -4.39
N TYR A 47 17.52 13.53 -5.13
CA TYR A 47 16.80 14.76 -4.83
C TYR A 47 15.31 14.47 -4.64
N ARG A 48 14.70 15.09 -3.63
CA ARG A 48 13.27 14.94 -3.38
C ARG A 48 12.52 16.22 -3.76
N ALA A 49 11.74 16.12 -4.82
CA ALA A 49 10.96 17.23 -5.35
C ALA A 49 9.95 17.78 -4.31
N CYS A 50 9.74 19.10 -4.35
CA CYS A 50 8.81 19.88 -3.53
C CYS A 50 9.03 19.81 -2.01
N LYS A 51 10.15 19.25 -1.54
CA LYS A 51 10.47 19.17 -0.10
C LYS A 51 11.61 20.10 0.31
N GLU A 52 12.46 20.48 -0.63
CA GLU A 52 13.59 21.37 -0.37
C GLU A 52 13.21 22.81 -0.72
N ASN A 53 13.48 23.75 0.19
CA ASN A 53 13.27 25.17 -0.04
C ASN A 53 14.51 25.77 -0.69
N ILE A 54 14.64 25.60 -2.01
CA ILE A 54 15.75 26.15 -2.80
C ILE A 54 15.18 27.17 -3.78
N ASN A 55 15.74 28.37 -3.77
CA ASN A 55 15.41 29.42 -4.72
C ASN A 55 16.51 29.48 -5.78
N PHE A 56 16.10 29.54 -7.04
CA PHE A 56 16.99 29.71 -8.17
C PHE A 56 16.67 31.03 -8.88
N TYR A 57 17.69 31.75 -9.33
CA TYR A 57 17.55 33.04 -10.01
C TYR A 57 17.74 32.95 -11.52
N SER A 58 18.17 31.79 -12.03
CA SER A 58 18.29 31.54 -13.47
C SER A 58 18.15 30.05 -13.83
N VAL A 59 17.79 29.76 -15.08
CA VAL A 59 17.74 28.38 -15.61
C VAL A 59 19.12 27.70 -15.58
N LYS A 60 20.20 28.46 -15.81
CA LYS A 60 21.57 27.94 -15.78
C LYS A 60 21.99 27.44 -14.40
N GLU A 61 21.51 28.11 -13.35
CA GLU A 61 21.74 27.71 -11.96
C GLU A 61 21.07 26.37 -11.66
N ILE A 62 19.80 26.21 -12.08
CA ILE A 62 19.02 24.96 -11.98
C ILE A 62 19.76 23.81 -12.66
N GLU A 63 20.16 24.01 -13.92
CA GLU A 63 20.87 23.00 -14.71
C GLU A 63 22.18 22.56 -14.04
N THR A 64 22.93 23.51 -13.47
CA THR A 64 24.21 23.23 -12.78
C THR A 64 23.99 22.49 -11.47
N TYR A 65 23.05 22.95 -10.64
CA TYR A 65 22.74 22.35 -9.35
C TYR A 65 22.28 20.89 -9.49
N PHE A 66 21.38 20.62 -10.44
CA PHE A 66 20.82 19.29 -10.66
C PHE A 66 21.63 18.40 -11.61
N LYS A 67 22.77 18.88 -12.14
CA LYS A 67 23.59 18.14 -13.10
C LYS A 67 23.98 16.74 -12.60
N ASN A 68 24.31 16.66 -11.31
CA ASN A 68 24.87 15.47 -10.67
C ASN A 68 23.85 14.66 -9.85
N ILE A 69 22.55 14.93 -10.00
CA ILE A 69 21.49 14.14 -9.36
C ILE A 69 21.17 12.93 -10.24
N ASP A 70 21.30 11.72 -9.69
CA ASP A 70 21.04 10.47 -10.42
C ASP A 70 19.59 10.03 -10.27
N LEU A 71 19.01 10.27 -9.09
CA LEU A 71 17.67 9.87 -8.71
C LEU A 71 16.84 11.09 -8.30
N VAL A 72 15.72 11.32 -8.97
CA VAL A 72 14.72 12.29 -8.53
C VAL A 72 13.53 11.52 -8.00
N ALA A 73 13.10 11.80 -6.77
CA ALA A 73 11.93 11.18 -6.17
C ALA A 73 10.83 12.21 -5.96
N SER A 74 9.61 11.87 -6.37
CA SER A 74 8.46 12.78 -6.32
C SER A 74 7.16 12.03 -6.09
N THR A 75 6.14 12.75 -5.64
CA THR A 75 4.76 12.28 -5.74
C THR A 75 4.18 12.67 -7.11
N CYS A 76 3.01 12.14 -7.45
CA CYS A 76 2.27 12.56 -8.65
C CYS A 76 1.94 14.06 -8.72
N PHE A 77 2.08 14.79 -7.60
CA PHE A 77 1.76 16.22 -7.49
C PHE A 77 2.99 17.13 -7.42
N GLY A 78 4.20 16.56 -7.47
CA GLY A 78 5.45 17.30 -7.31
C GLY A 78 6.03 17.92 -8.59
N PHE A 79 5.36 17.78 -9.73
CA PHE A 79 5.90 18.17 -11.05
C PHE A 79 6.02 19.67 -11.31
N LYS A 80 5.62 20.51 -10.34
CA LYS A 80 5.90 21.95 -10.35
C LYS A 80 7.34 22.30 -9.94
N ASP A 81 8.11 21.32 -9.45
CA ASP A 81 9.47 21.54 -8.96
C ASP A 81 10.45 21.89 -10.11
N PRO A 82 11.37 22.86 -9.91
CA PRO A 82 12.36 23.24 -10.93
C PRO A 82 13.23 22.10 -11.46
N ILE A 83 13.42 21.00 -10.72
CA ILE A 83 14.17 19.81 -11.19
C ILE A 83 13.65 19.23 -12.51
N PHE A 84 12.36 19.44 -12.82
CA PHE A 84 11.71 18.91 -14.01
C PHE A 84 11.85 19.82 -15.24
N ILE A 85 12.36 21.05 -15.07
CA ILE A 85 12.53 22.00 -16.18
C ILE A 85 13.62 21.47 -17.12
N LYS A 86 13.23 21.18 -18.38
CA LYS A 86 14.14 20.70 -19.45
C LYS A 86 14.96 19.46 -19.08
N ARG A 87 14.48 18.65 -18.13
CA ARG A 87 15.16 17.43 -17.70
C ARG A 87 14.45 16.20 -18.24
N GLU A 88 15.19 15.35 -18.92
CA GLU A 88 14.75 14.03 -19.34
C GLU A 88 15.34 12.94 -18.44
N PHE A 89 14.58 11.86 -18.28
CA PHE A 89 14.98 10.69 -17.53
C PHE A 89 15.04 9.46 -18.43
N ASP A 90 15.93 8.53 -18.13
CA ASP A 90 16.00 7.27 -18.86
C ASP A 90 14.90 6.30 -18.40
N PHE A 91 14.58 6.32 -17.11
CA PHE A 91 13.57 5.44 -16.49
C PHE A 91 12.65 6.18 -15.53
N CYS A 92 11.35 5.92 -15.66
CA CYS A 92 10.36 6.17 -14.62
C CYS A 92 10.11 4.88 -13.82
N ILE A 93 10.20 4.93 -12.50
CA ILE A 93 9.81 3.84 -11.62
C ILE A 93 8.62 4.30 -10.81
N ILE A 94 7.50 3.62 -10.94
CA ILE A 94 6.24 3.97 -10.27
C ILE A 94 5.95 2.93 -9.19
N ASP A 95 5.91 3.36 -7.93
CA ASP A 95 5.50 2.52 -6.80
C ASP A 95 4.02 2.72 -6.47
N GLU A 96 3.37 1.67 -5.96
CA GLU A 96 1.93 1.64 -5.66
C GLU A 96 1.07 2.08 -6.87
N GLY A 97 1.44 1.64 -8.07
CA GLY A 97 0.82 2.04 -9.32
C GLY A 97 -0.67 1.70 -9.43
N SER A 98 -1.16 0.69 -8.69
CA SER A 98 -2.59 0.39 -8.60
C SER A 98 -3.39 1.45 -7.83
N GLN A 99 -2.75 2.26 -6.99
CA GLN A 99 -3.38 3.38 -6.28
C GLN A 99 -3.29 4.71 -7.04
N GLN A 100 -2.51 4.78 -8.12
CA GLN A 100 -2.32 6.00 -8.89
C GLN A 100 -3.34 6.11 -10.02
N HIS A 101 -4.03 7.24 -10.09
CA HIS A 101 -4.98 7.53 -11.16
C HIS A 101 -4.26 7.58 -12.53
N LEU A 102 -4.88 7.00 -13.56
CA LEU A 102 -4.34 6.92 -14.93
C LEU A 102 -3.67 8.22 -15.39
N LEU A 103 -4.40 9.34 -15.37
CA LEU A 103 -3.91 10.64 -15.85
C LEU A 103 -2.73 11.18 -15.04
N LEU A 104 -2.67 10.90 -13.74
CA LEU A 104 -1.58 11.39 -12.89
C LEU A 104 -0.26 10.69 -13.21
N THR A 105 -0.32 9.42 -13.62
CA THR A 105 0.85 8.63 -13.98
C THR A 105 1.40 8.98 -15.37
N LEU A 106 0.58 9.58 -16.26
CA LEU A 106 1.04 9.98 -17.60
C LEU A 106 2.04 11.14 -17.57
N ILE A 107 1.93 12.07 -16.60
CA ILE A 107 2.86 13.21 -16.46
C ILE A 107 4.31 12.73 -16.23
N PRO A 108 4.62 11.88 -15.25
CA PRO A 108 5.97 11.37 -15.08
C PRO A 108 6.46 10.54 -16.27
N ILE A 109 5.58 9.74 -16.87
CA ILE A 109 5.96 8.87 -17.98
C ILE A 109 6.37 9.68 -19.21
N SER A 110 5.71 10.80 -19.50
CA SER A 110 6.06 11.65 -20.65
C SER A 110 7.44 12.30 -20.55
N LEU A 111 8.04 12.35 -19.35
CA LEU A 111 9.39 12.84 -19.09
C LEU A 111 10.47 11.75 -19.21
N CYS A 112 10.07 10.51 -19.51
CA CYS A 112 10.94 9.33 -19.42
C CYS A 112 10.93 8.50 -20.71
N LYS A 113 12.07 7.90 -21.04
CA LYS A 113 12.20 7.01 -22.21
C LYS A 113 11.57 5.63 -22.01
N LYS A 114 11.63 5.13 -20.77
CA LYS A 114 11.09 3.83 -20.35
C LYS A 114 10.43 3.97 -18.98
N PHE A 115 9.53 3.07 -18.65
CA PHE A 115 8.91 3.03 -17.33
C PHE A 115 8.74 1.60 -16.81
N VAL A 116 8.70 1.46 -15.48
CA VAL A 116 8.40 0.23 -14.77
C VAL A 116 7.38 0.57 -13.68
N ILE A 117 6.27 -0.16 -13.65
CA ILE A 117 5.19 0.06 -12.68
C ILE A 117 5.14 -1.12 -11.71
N PHE A 118 5.24 -0.83 -10.42
CA PHE A 118 5.05 -1.76 -9.33
C PHE A 118 3.69 -1.52 -8.71
N GLY A 119 2.90 -2.57 -8.53
CA GLY A 119 1.55 -2.43 -8.02
C GLY A 119 0.96 -3.76 -7.57
N ASP A 120 -0.28 -3.67 -7.12
CA ASP A 120 -1.10 -4.82 -6.75
C ASP A 120 -2.56 -4.49 -7.05
N HIS A 121 -3.08 -4.97 -8.18
CA HIS A 121 -4.42 -4.64 -8.66
C HIS A 121 -5.54 -5.21 -7.77
N LEU A 122 -5.19 -6.13 -6.86
CA LEU A 122 -6.09 -6.74 -5.87
C LEU A 122 -6.08 -6.00 -4.53
N GLN A 123 -5.25 -4.96 -4.37
CA GLN A 123 -5.29 -4.03 -3.24
C GLN A 123 -5.96 -2.71 -3.67
N LEU A 124 -5.97 -1.70 -2.80
CA LEU A 124 -6.76 -0.49 -3.02
C LEU A 124 -6.44 0.20 -4.35
N LYS A 125 -7.51 0.67 -4.97
CA LYS A 125 -7.53 1.44 -6.22
C LYS A 125 -7.44 2.95 -5.91
N PRO A 126 -7.22 3.81 -6.93
CA PRO A 126 -7.23 5.26 -6.74
C PRO A 126 -8.60 5.70 -6.21
N LEU A 127 -8.60 6.61 -5.22
CA LEU A 127 -9.84 7.09 -4.61
C LEU A 127 -10.45 8.21 -5.46
N VAL A 128 -11.43 7.90 -6.31
CA VAL A 128 -12.18 8.91 -7.08
C VAL A 128 -13.62 9.02 -6.57
N LYS A 129 -14.01 10.24 -6.16
CA LYS A 129 -15.36 10.53 -5.66
C LYS A 129 -16.39 10.82 -6.75
N ALA A 130 -15.94 11.22 -7.93
CA ALA A 130 -16.81 11.77 -8.98
C ALA A 130 -17.45 10.71 -9.89
N SER A 131 -16.70 9.67 -10.29
CA SER A 131 -17.21 8.58 -11.12
C SER A 131 -16.39 7.30 -10.88
N LYS A 132 -17.07 6.15 -10.85
CA LYS A 132 -16.42 4.83 -10.77
C LYS A 132 -15.56 4.54 -12.00
N GLU A 133 -15.87 5.14 -13.15
CA GLU A 133 -15.13 4.97 -14.42
C GLU A 133 -13.71 5.57 -14.36
N LEU A 134 -13.46 6.48 -13.42
CA LEU A 134 -12.15 7.09 -13.20
C LEU A 134 -11.28 6.31 -12.21
N ASN A 135 -11.76 5.17 -11.69
CA ASN A 135 -11.00 4.35 -10.74
C ASN A 135 -9.95 3.45 -11.41
N THR A 136 -9.89 3.39 -12.74
CA THR A 136 -8.89 2.57 -13.42
C THR A 136 -7.50 3.23 -13.31
N SER A 137 -6.57 2.51 -12.68
CA SER A 137 -5.16 2.91 -12.65
C SER A 137 -4.47 2.59 -13.98
N LEU A 138 -3.34 3.26 -14.28
CA LEU A 138 -2.53 2.87 -15.44
C LEU A 138 -2.01 1.42 -15.30
N PHE A 139 -1.73 0.99 -14.07
CA PHE A 139 -1.30 -0.38 -13.78
C PHE A 139 -2.36 -1.39 -14.23
N GLU A 140 -3.62 -1.16 -13.85
CA GLU A 140 -4.75 -2.03 -14.24
C GLU A 140 -5.04 -1.94 -15.74
N TYR A 141 -4.96 -0.74 -16.33
CA TYR A 141 -5.17 -0.55 -17.77
C TYR A 141 -4.17 -1.30 -18.65
N LEU A 142 -2.90 -1.39 -18.21
CA LEU A 142 -1.83 -2.09 -18.92
C LEU A 142 -1.67 -3.55 -18.49
N LEU A 143 -2.47 -4.03 -17.53
CA LEU A 143 -2.31 -5.37 -16.99
C LEU A 143 -2.76 -6.41 -18.04
N ASP A 144 -1.78 -7.09 -18.62
CA ASP A 144 -1.98 -8.24 -19.52
C ASP A 144 -1.30 -9.50 -18.94
N ASP A 145 -1.26 -10.60 -19.69
CA ASP A 145 -0.60 -11.83 -19.25
C ASP A 145 0.93 -11.72 -19.21
N ASN A 146 1.53 -10.66 -19.78
CA ASN A 146 2.98 -10.47 -19.90
C ASN A 146 3.56 -9.61 -18.76
N HIS A 147 3.19 -9.90 -17.50
CA HIS A 147 3.75 -9.22 -16.33
C HIS A 147 4.47 -10.18 -15.38
N SER A 148 5.51 -9.66 -14.71
CA SER A 148 6.23 -10.39 -13.67
C SER A 148 5.46 -10.41 -12.36
N LYS A 149 5.26 -11.61 -11.79
CA LYS A 149 4.63 -11.80 -10.48
C LYS A 149 5.69 -12.07 -9.41
N LEU A 150 5.61 -11.32 -8.31
CA LEU A 150 6.34 -11.65 -7.08
C LEU A 150 5.42 -12.49 -6.21
N CYS A 151 5.77 -13.76 -5.98
CA CYS A 151 4.91 -14.74 -5.30
C CYS A 151 5.41 -15.15 -3.91
N ILE A 152 6.71 -15.02 -3.63
CA ILE A 152 7.27 -15.35 -2.32
C ILE A 152 7.08 -14.15 -1.39
N GLN A 153 6.35 -14.35 -0.28
CA GLN A 153 6.07 -13.33 0.73
C GLN A 153 6.85 -13.57 2.02
N TYR A 154 7.29 -12.49 2.66
CA TYR A 154 8.15 -12.51 3.87
C TYR A 154 7.51 -11.79 5.06
N ARG A 155 6.18 -11.58 5.03
CA ARG A 155 5.44 -10.79 6.02
C ARG A 155 4.62 -11.66 6.95
N MET A 156 3.68 -12.44 6.41
CA MET A 156 2.60 -13.11 7.14
C MET A 156 3.02 -14.53 7.50
N GLY A 157 2.59 -15.02 8.67
CA GLY A 157 2.61 -16.45 8.94
C GLY A 157 1.67 -17.24 8.02
N ALA A 158 1.72 -18.56 8.12
CA ALA A 158 1.06 -19.45 7.17
C ALA A 158 -0.48 -19.37 7.26
N ASN A 159 -1.04 -19.26 8.47
CA ASN A 159 -2.48 -19.23 8.68
C ASN A 159 -3.10 -17.91 8.19
N ILE A 160 -2.46 -16.77 8.46
CA ILE A 160 -2.86 -15.45 7.99
C ILE A 160 -2.72 -15.38 6.47
N MET A 161 -1.59 -15.83 5.91
CA MET A 161 -1.37 -15.84 4.46
C MET A 161 -2.46 -16.64 3.73
N LYS A 162 -2.87 -17.80 4.28
CA LYS A 162 -3.87 -18.69 3.70
C LYS A 162 -5.19 -17.97 3.38
N LEU A 163 -5.66 -17.08 4.26
CA LEU A 163 -6.91 -16.33 4.05
C LEU A 163 -6.86 -15.52 2.75
N SER A 164 -5.88 -14.62 2.65
CA SER A 164 -5.74 -13.72 1.50
C SER A 164 -5.35 -14.49 0.24
N ASN A 165 -4.50 -15.51 0.37
CA ASN A 165 -4.08 -16.33 -0.76
C ASN A 165 -5.24 -17.10 -1.39
N THR A 166 -6.18 -17.58 -0.57
CA THR A 166 -7.36 -18.31 -1.03
C THR A 166 -8.43 -17.37 -1.60
N LEU A 167 -8.64 -16.21 -0.96
CA LEU A 167 -9.70 -15.27 -1.38
C LEU A 167 -9.33 -14.44 -2.61
N PHE A 168 -8.05 -14.15 -2.84
CA PHE A 168 -7.65 -13.13 -3.82
C PHE A 168 -6.54 -13.56 -4.78
N TYR A 169 -5.63 -14.45 -4.39
CA TYR A 169 -4.41 -14.72 -5.16
C TYR A 169 -4.34 -16.14 -5.74
N ASP A 170 -5.45 -16.88 -5.78
CA ASP A 170 -5.54 -18.22 -6.38
C ASP A 170 -4.46 -19.20 -5.92
N GLY A 171 -4.03 -19.10 -4.65
CA GLY A 171 -2.98 -19.97 -4.09
C GLY A 171 -1.55 -19.61 -4.53
N LEU A 172 -1.34 -18.55 -5.32
CA LEU A 172 -0.03 -18.19 -5.87
C LEU A 172 0.97 -17.68 -4.82
N LEU A 173 0.53 -17.17 -3.67
CA LEU A 173 1.44 -16.72 -2.62
C LEU A 173 2.12 -17.91 -1.93
N GLN A 174 3.44 -17.82 -1.78
CA GLN A 174 4.27 -18.80 -1.10
C GLN A 174 4.98 -18.15 0.09
N SER A 175 5.09 -18.86 1.21
CA SER A 175 5.79 -18.33 2.38
C SER A 175 7.30 -18.45 2.21
N GLY A 176 8.01 -17.33 2.33
CA GLY A 176 9.48 -17.26 2.45
C GLY A 176 9.95 -17.19 3.91
N ILE A 177 9.04 -17.34 4.86
CA ILE A 177 9.26 -17.28 6.31
C ILE A 177 8.51 -18.43 6.98
N HIS A 178 9.01 -18.88 8.12
CA HIS A 178 8.39 -19.93 8.92
C HIS A 178 8.42 -19.51 10.38
N TYR A 179 7.27 -19.12 10.90
CA TYR A 179 7.01 -18.91 12.32
C TYR A 179 5.52 -19.13 12.59
N ASP A 180 5.19 -19.39 13.85
CA ASP A 180 3.81 -19.63 14.26
C ASP A 180 3.00 -18.34 14.23
N ASP A 181 1.79 -18.43 13.69
CA ASP A 181 0.82 -17.37 13.63
C ASP A 181 -0.58 -17.84 14.01
N GLU A 182 -1.41 -16.90 14.40
CA GLU A 182 -2.78 -17.15 14.81
C GLU A 182 -3.78 -16.25 14.07
N VAL A 183 -4.93 -16.84 13.78
CA VAL A 183 -6.10 -16.13 13.27
C VAL A 183 -7.25 -16.44 14.21
N ILE A 184 -7.84 -15.40 14.81
CA ILE A 184 -8.92 -15.54 15.78
C ILE A 184 -10.12 -14.74 15.27
N PHE A 185 -11.29 -15.36 15.20
CA PHE A 185 -12.54 -14.64 15.02
C PHE A 185 -13.23 -14.48 16.37
N ILE A 186 -13.74 -13.28 16.64
CA ILE A 186 -14.53 -12.98 17.83
C ILE A 186 -15.87 -12.42 17.37
N ASP A 187 -16.94 -13.14 17.70
CA ASP A 187 -18.30 -12.64 17.51
C ASP A 187 -18.58 -11.54 18.54
N SER A 188 -18.85 -10.33 18.07
CA SER A 188 -19.06 -9.19 18.95
C SER A 188 -20.29 -9.31 19.83
N LYS A 189 -21.26 -10.18 19.50
CA LYS A 189 -22.41 -10.48 20.37
C LYS A 189 -22.00 -11.22 21.66
N THR A 190 -20.81 -11.82 21.67
CA THR A 190 -20.32 -12.64 22.79
C THR A 190 -19.46 -11.87 23.78
N ILE A 191 -19.11 -10.60 23.48
CA ILE A 191 -18.21 -9.79 24.29
C ILE A 191 -18.74 -8.36 24.50
N ASP A 192 -18.25 -7.69 25.56
CA ASP A 192 -18.34 -6.24 25.65
C ASP A 192 -17.19 -5.62 24.84
N HIS A 193 -17.55 -4.97 23.73
CA HIS A 193 -16.60 -4.31 22.83
C HIS A 193 -15.70 -3.31 23.55
N GLU A 194 -16.25 -2.43 24.38
CA GLU A 194 -15.46 -1.39 25.02
C GLU A 194 -14.52 -1.97 26.07
N ALA A 195 -15.00 -2.94 26.85
CA ALA A 195 -14.17 -3.64 27.83
C ALA A 195 -13.04 -4.43 27.17
N PHE A 196 -13.29 -5.03 26.00
CA PHE A 196 -12.29 -5.74 25.23
C PHE A 196 -11.21 -4.79 24.70
N ILE A 197 -11.60 -3.72 23.99
CA ILE A 197 -10.65 -2.78 23.38
C ILE A 197 -9.78 -2.08 24.44
N LYS A 198 -10.32 -1.75 25.61
CA LYS A 198 -9.56 -1.19 26.75
C LYS A 198 -8.45 -2.12 27.27
N LYS A 199 -8.62 -3.43 27.14
CA LYS A 199 -7.64 -4.44 27.60
C LYS A 199 -6.54 -4.73 26.58
N VAL A 200 -6.79 -4.43 25.30
CA VAL A 200 -5.83 -4.67 24.22
C VAL A 200 -4.59 -3.79 24.38
N LYS A 201 -3.41 -4.40 24.23
CA LYS A 201 -2.11 -3.73 24.24
C LYS A 201 -1.25 -4.23 23.07
N ASN A 202 -0.28 -3.42 22.64
CA ASN A 202 0.72 -3.78 21.61
C ASN A 202 0.10 -4.36 20.32
N THR A 203 -1.05 -3.84 19.92
CA THR A 203 -1.82 -4.34 18.78
C THR A 203 -2.30 -3.16 17.96
N THR A 204 -2.21 -3.24 16.64
CA THR A 204 -2.77 -2.22 15.75
C THR A 204 -4.23 -2.55 15.46
N ILE A 205 -5.11 -1.56 15.53
CA ILE A 205 -6.53 -1.71 15.25
C ILE A 205 -6.84 -1.07 13.91
N LEU A 206 -7.43 -1.85 13.01
CA LEU A 206 -7.87 -1.42 11.69
C LEU A 206 -9.39 -1.36 11.64
N CYS A 207 -9.89 -0.22 11.15
CA CYS A 207 -11.31 0.03 11.01
C CYS A 207 -11.66 0.31 9.54
N TYR A 208 -12.88 -0.01 9.13
CA TYR A 208 -13.39 0.36 7.81
C TYR A 208 -13.77 1.85 7.76
N LEU A 209 -14.27 2.42 8.86
CA LEU A 209 -14.85 3.75 8.92
C LEU A 209 -14.10 4.69 9.87
N ASN A 210 -14.05 5.97 9.52
CA ASN A 210 -13.45 7.01 10.37
C ASN A 210 -14.18 7.17 11.73
N SER A 211 -15.50 6.94 11.77
CA SER A 211 -16.28 6.98 13.03
C SER A 211 -15.82 5.90 14.02
N GLN A 212 -15.55 4.69 13.52
CA GLN A 212 -14.98 3.59 14.33
C GLN A 212 -13.59 3.96 14.84
N VAL A 213 -12.74 4.59 14.00
CA VAL A 213 -11.41 5.05 14.43
C VAL A 213 -11.54 6.03 15.59
N LYS A 214 -12.41 7.03 15.49
CA LYS A 214 -12.62 8.02 16.56
C LYS A 214 -13.04 7.34 17.87
N LYS A 215 -14.08 6.49 17.81
CA LYS A 215 -14.58 5.77 18.99
C LYS A 215 -13.50 4.91 19.64
N ASN A 216 -12.77 4.11 18.86
CA ASN A 216 -11.78 3.19 19.42
C ASN A 216 -10.51 3.90 19.91
N LYS A 217 -10.14 5.07 19.34
CA LYS A 217 -9.03 5.89 19.86
C LYS A 217 -9.27 6.40 21.27
N GLU A 218 -10.52 6.61 21.67
CA GLU A 218 -10.88 7.03 23.03
C GLU A 218 -10.76 5.89 24.05
N LEU A 219 -10.76 4.63 23.59
CA LEU A 219 -10.78 3.44 24.43
C LEU A 219 -9.40 2.82 24.66
N THR A 220 -8.41 3.11 23.81
CA THR A 220 -7.07 2.50 23.90
C THR A 220 -5.97 3.44 23.43
N ASN A 221 -4.77 3.27 23.99
CA ASN A 221 -3.55 3.95 23.56
C ASN A 221 -2.88 3.26 22.36
N CYS A 222 -3.45 2.16 21.87
CA CYS A 222 -2.96 1.46 20.69
C CYS A 222 -3.11 2.30 19.41
N GLN A 223 -2.35 1.95 18.37
CA GLN A 223 -2.53 2.57 17.06
C GLN A 223 -3.87 2.14 16.48
N VAL A 224 -4.76 3.09 16.19
CA VAL A 224 -6.04 2.84 15.53
C VAL A 224 -6.09 3.64 14.24
N GLU A 225 -6.27 3.00 13.09
CA GLU A 225 -6.34 3.68 11.80
C GLU A 225 -7.40 3.04 10.88
N THR A 226 -7.76 3.74 9.82
CA THR A 226 -8.56 3.09 8.76
C THR A 226 -7.69 2.16 7.93
N ILE A 227 -8.30 1.16 7.30
CA ILE A 227 -7.63 0.25 6.35
C ILE A 227 -6.90 1.05 5.27
N ASP A 228 -7.57 2.03 4.67
CA ASP A 228 -7.01 2.89 3.60
C ASP A 228 -5.75 3.65 4.06
N ARG A 229 -5.71 4.14 5.30
CA ARG A 229 -4.54 4.87 5.84
C ARG A 229 -3.39 3.95 6.23
N PHE A 230 -3.68 2.69 6.55
CA PHE A 230 -2.68 1.71 6.95
C PHE A 230 -2.10 0.92 5.76
N GLN A 231 -2.50 1.23 4.53
CA GLN A 231 -1.92 0.63 3.34
C GLN A 231 -0.42 0.93 3.25
N GLY A 232 0.37 -0.09 2.87
CA GLY A 232 1.83 -0.04 2.86
C GLY A 232 2.49 -0.30 4.22
N SER A 233 1.75 -0.13 5.33
CA SER A 233 2.22 -0.46 6.69
C SER A 233 1.97 -1.93 7.04
N GLU A 234 2.56 -2.37 8.15
CA GLU A 234 2.44 -3.71 8.73
C GLU A 234 2.66 -3.65 10.25
N SER A 235 2.10 -4.63 10.99
CA SER A 235 2.25 -4.76 12.44
C SER A 235 2.32 -6.22 12.84
N ASP A 236 2.95 -6.51 13.98
CA ASP A 236 3.05 -7.88 14.50
C ASP A 236 1.66 -8.44 14.83
N ASN A 237 0.83 -7.64 15.52
CA ASN A 237 -0.52 -8.00 15.92
C ASN A 237 -1.52 -6.99 15.36
N VAL A 238 -2.59 -7.47 14.73
CA VAL A 238 -3.64 -6.63 14.16
C VAL A 238 -5.02 -7.12 14.58
N ILE A 239 -5.88 -6.21 15.00
CA ILE A 239 -7.33 -6.43 15.11
C ILE A 239 -8.01 -5.69 13.95
N VAL A 240 -8.83 -6.39 13.16
CA VAL A 240 -9.73 -5.77 12.18
C VAL A 240 -11.13 -5.72 12.78
N ILE A 241 -11.65 -4.51 12.97
CA ILE A 241 -12.99 -4.27 13.50
C ILE A 241 -13.95 -4.06 12.33
N PHE A 242 -14.92 -4.98 12.21
CA PHE A 242 -16.00 -4.88 11.25
C PHE A 242 -17.21 -4.11 11.80
N ASP A 243 -17.42 -4.06 13.12
CA ASP A 243 -18.63 -3.46 13.67
C ASP A 243 -18.69 -1.93 13.70
N PRO A 244 -19.87 -1.33 13.45
CA PRO A 244 -21.10 -2.01 13.03
C PRO A 244 -21.00 -2.44 11.57
N VAL A 245 -21.40 -3.69 11.27
CA VAL A 245 -21.40 -4.21 9.90
C VAL A 245 -22.61 -3.64 9.15
N ILE A 246 -22.36 -2.94 8.05
CA ILE A 246 -23.39 -2.33 7.22
C ILE A 246 -23.14 -2.75 5.79
N LYS A 247 -24.17 -3.27 5.12
CA LYS A 247 -24.09 -3.61 3.69
C LYS A 247 -23.94 -2.33 2.86
N CYS A 248 -22.72 -2.06 2.42
CA CYS A 248 -22.38 -0.94 1.53
C CYS A 248 -21.05 -1.19 0.82
N ASP A 249 -20.76 -0.38 -0.21
CA ASP A 249 -19.53 -0.45 -1.03
C ASP A 249 -18.23 -0.55 -0.22
N VAL A 250 -18.19 0.00 1.00
CA VAL A 250 -17.01 -0.05 1.88
C VAL A 250 -16.73 -1.47 2.38
N TYR A 251 -17.77 -2.19 2.80
CA TYR A 251 -17.65 -3.57 3.30
C TYR A 251 -17.65 -4.62 2.19
N GLU A 252 -18.27 -4.30 1.04
CA GLU A 252 -18.26 -5.16 -0.15
C GLU A 252 -16.94 -5.08 -0.92
N SER A 253 -16.08 -4.10 -0.62
CA SER A 253 -14.76 -3.96 -1.28
C SER A 253 -13.81 -5.10 -0.92
N LYS A 254 -13.56 -5.95 -1.93
CA LYS A 254 -12.56 -7.02 -1.88
C LYS A 254 -11.17 -6.47 -1.60
N GLU A 255 -10.83 -5.32 -2.17
CA GLU A 255 -9.52 -4.68 -2.02
C GLU A 255 -9.27 -4.24 -0.58
N ARG A 256 -10.28 -3.65 0.09
CA ARG A 256 -10.17 -3.27 1.51
C ARG A 256 -9.97 -4.49 2.39
N LEU A 257 -10.76 -5.54 2.17
CA LEU A 257 -10.59 -6.77 2.94
C LEU A 257 -9.20 -7.36 2.71
N ASN A 258 -8.74 -7.43 1.47
CA ASN A 258 -7.40 -7.93 1.14
C ASN A 258 -6.30 -7.12 1.82
N VAL A 259 -6.39 -5.79 1.81
CA VAL A 259 -5.45 -4.95 2.57
C VAL A 259 -5.52 -5.30 4.05
N ALA A 260 -6.70 -5.32 4.67
CA ALA A 260 -6.89 -5.57 6.10
C ALA A 260 -6.28 -6.90 6.55
N LEU A 261 -6.55 -7.98 5.83
CA LEU A 261 -6.05 -9.33 6.16
C LEU A 261 -4.52 -9.46 6.01
N THR A 262 -3.89 -8.60 5.22
CA THR A 262 -2.46 -8.71 4.87
C THR A 262 -1.56 -7.74 5.64
N ARG A 263 -2.07 -7.12 6.71
CA ARG A 263 -1.31 -6.18 7.56
C ARG A 263 -0.63 -6.85 8.75
N ALA A 264 -1.18 -7.98 9.23
CA ALA A 264 -0.66 -8.74 10.35
C ALA A 264 0.57 -9.57 9.95
N LYS A 265 1.51 -9.73 10.87
CA LYS A 265 2.60 -10.70 10.75
C LYS A 265 2.27 -11.98 11.51
N LYS A 266 2.00 -11.87 12.81
CA LYS A 266 1.91 -12.98 13.76
C LYS A 266 0.50 -13.25 14.29
N SER A 267 -0.27 -12.21 14.58
CA SER A 267 -1.61 -12.37 15.15
C SER A 267 -2.62 -11.51 14.41
N LEU A 268 -3.70 -12.12 13.93
CA LEU A 268 -4.82 -11.46 13.27
C LEU A 268 -6.12 -11.80 13.99
N ILE A 269 -6.73 -10.79 14.60
CA ILE A 269 -8.05 -10.90 15.22
C ILE A 269 -9.08 -10.23 14.33
N LEU A 270 -10.16 -10.94 14.04
CA LEU A 270 -11.30 -10.46 13.26
C LEU A 270 -12.48 -10.30 14.22
N LEU A 271 -12.91 -9.06 14.46
CA LEU A 271 -13.97 -8.72 15.42
C LEU A 271 -15.18 -8.15 14.68
N GLY A 272 -16.32 -8.83 14.72
CA GLY A 272 -17.54 -8.41 14.05
C GLY A 272 -18.78 -9.21 14.44
N ASP A 273 -19.96 -8.66 14.22
CA ASP A 273 -21.22 -9.41 14.30
C ASP A 273 -21.26 -10.47 13.20
N LYS A 274 -21.18 -11.75 13.61
CA LYS A 274 -21.12 -12.89 12.70
C LYS A 274 -22.30 -12.94 11.72
N GLU A 275 -23.52 -12.71 12.22
CA GLU A 275 -24.73 -12.79 11.40
C GLU A 275 -24.75 -11.66 10.37
N ALA A 276 -24.43 -10.43 10.81
CA ALA A 276 -24.39 -9.28 9.91
C ALA A 276 -23.27 -9.40 8.86
N MET A 277 -22.12 -9.97 9.21
CA MET A 277 -21.04 -10.27 8.25
C MET A 277 -21.48 -11.30 7.21
N TYR A 278 -22.27 -12.30 7.58
CA TYR A 278 -22.73 -13.35 6.67
C TYR A 278 -23.59 -12.82 5.51
N GLU A 279 -24.28 -11.69 5.71
CA GLU A 279 -25.09 -11.02 4.69
C GLU A 279 -24.27 -10.40 3.54
N ILE A 280 -22.97 -10.20 3.74
CA ILE A 280 -22.05 -9.66 2.74
C ILE A 280 -21.23 -10.81 2.15
N GLU A 281 -21.32 -11.00 0.83
CA GLU A 281 -20.76 -12.16 0.13
C GLU A 281 -19.27 -12.40 0.43
N ILE A 282 -18.43 -11.37 0.33
CA ILE A 282 -16.99 -11.53 0.55
C ILE A 282 -16.65 -11.84 2.02
N LEU A 283 -17.43 -11.33 2.98
CA LEU A 283 -17.24 -11.61 4.39
C LEU A 283 -17.76 -13.01 4.74
N ARG A 284 -18.82 -13.48 4.08
CA ARG A 284 -19.30 -14.87 4.17
C ARG A 284 -18.25 -15.86 3.70
N GLN A 285 -17.57 -15.57 2.59
CA GLN A 285 -16.45 -16.38 2.10
C GLN A 285 -15.31 -16.42 3.12
N LEU A 286 -14.97 -15.28 3.74
CA LEU A 286 -14.00 -15.24 4.83
C LEU A 286 -14.41 -16.11 6.04
N LEU A 287 -15.65 -15.99 6.52
CA LEU A 287 -16.15 -16.80 7.64
C LEU A 287 -16.11 -18.30 7.33
N SER A 288 -16.47 -18.66 6.10
CA SER A 288 -16.41 -20.06 5.63
C SER A 288 -14.99 -20.63 5.68
N LEU A 289 -13.96 -19.82 5.35
CA LEU A 289 -12.55 -20.24 5.46
C LEU A 289 -12.07 -20.45 6.89
N LEU A 290 -12.74 -19.82 7.86
CA LEU A 290 -12.48 -19.98 9.28
C LEU A 290 -13.25 -21.17 9.88
N ASN A 291 -14.11 -21.83 9.08
CA ASN A 291 -15.05 -22.86 9.52
C ASN A 291 -16.04 -22.37 10.60
N ILE A 292 -16.51 -21.12 10.47
CA ILE A 292 -17.42 -20.46 11.42
C ILE A 292 -18.71 -20.07 10.73
#